data_AF-A0A7J0ALX4-F1
#
_entry.id   AF-A0A7J0ALX4-F1
#
_cell.length_a   1.000
_cell.length_b   1.000
_cell.length_c   1.000
_cell.angle_alpha   90.00
_cell.angle_beta   90.00
_cell.angle_gamma   90.00
#
_symmetry.space_group_name_H-M   'P 1'
#
loop_
_entity.id
_entity.type
_entity.pdbx_description
1 polymer ?
#
loop_
_entity_poly.entity_id
_entity_poly.type
_entity_poly.pdbx_seq_one_letter_code
_entity_poly.pdbx_strand_id
1 'polypeptide(L)'
;MDADGDTILPVANGKHLKHDIVGKHYTDYDFTVVLSHFKGHQMGGFGGALKNISIGIASSNGKAYIHSAGKTANAAEIWSNIAEQDDFLEAMAEASKAIIDHANGKILYINVANNLSVDCDCNGNPEPAQMGDLGILASLDPVALDRACVDMVDASPDHGKVHLIERIDSRHGRHILEHAEKIGLGSQKYKLVTIE
;
A
#
# COMPACT_ATOMS: atom_id res chain seq x y z
N MET A 1 15.88 0.08 -9.25
CA MET A 1 14.79 0.29 -10.22
C MET A 1 14.85 1.68 -10.83
N ASP A 2 15.19 2.70 -10.03
CA ASP A 2 15.21 4.13 -10.38
C ASP A 2 16.63 4.73 -10.51
N ALA A 3 17.68 3.91 -10.47
CA ALA A 3 19.08 4.37 -10.54
C ALA A 3 19.40 5.20 -11.80
N ASP A 4 18.76 4.88 -12.93
CA ASP A 4 18.94 5.57 -14.22
C ASP A 4 17.78 6.52 -14.57
N GLY A 5 17.03 6.96 -13.55
CA GLY A 5 15.92 7.90 -13.65
C GLY A 5 14.55 7.25 -13.43
N ASP A 6 13.51 7.99 -13.80
CA ASP A 6 12.11 7.57 -13.70
C ASP A 6 11.41 7.49 -15.06
N THR A 7 10.27 6.82 -15.06
CA THR A 7 9.33 6.76 -16.18
C THR A 7 7.91 6.92 -15.64
N ILE A 8 6.95 7.12 -16.54
CA ILE A 8 5.57 7.43 -16.19
C ILE A 8 4.67 6.27 -16.60
N LEU A 9 3.78 5.87 -15.69
CA LEU A 9 2.67 4.95 -15.98
C LEU A 9 1.34 5.70 -15.85
N PRO A 10 0.40 5.59 -16.82
CA PRO A 10 -0.86 6.31 -16.75
C PRO A 10 -1.77 5.76 -15.64
N VAL A 11 -2.53 6.65 -14.99
CA VAL A 11 -3.60 6.28 -14.06
C VAL A 11 -4.93 6.49 -14.75
N ALA A 12 -5.66 5.41 -15.02
CA ALA A 12 -7.02 5.51 -15.54
C ALA A 12 -8.03 5.80 -14.40
N ASN A 13 -8.93 6.76 -14.62
CA ASN A 13 -10.01 7.12 -13.68
C ASN A 13 -9.54 7.58 -12.29
N GLY A 14 -8.33 8.15 -12.17
CA GLY A 14 -7.86 8.78 -10.93
C GLY A 14 -8.59 10.09 -10.63
N LYS A 15 -8.91 10.32 -9.36
CA LYS A 15 -9.42 11.58 -8.81
C LYS A 15 -8.30 12.60 -8.67
N HIS A 16 -7.10 12.19 -8.21
CA HIS A 16 -5.97 13.09 -7.94
C HIS A 16 -4.85 12.97 -8.97
N LEU A 17 -4.37 11.75 -9.18
CA LEU A 17 -3.23 11.42 -10.03
C LEU A 17 -3.72 11.10 -11.45
N LYS A 18 -3.03 11.69 -12.42
CA LYS A 18 -3.19 11.33 -13.85
C LYS A 18 -2.21 10.25 -14.28
N HIS A 19 -1.16 10.07 -13.49
CA HIS A 19 -0.08 9.13 -13.75
C HIS A 19 0.69 8.85 -12.45
N ASP A 20 1.43 7.74 -12.44
CA ASP A 20 2.41 7.41 -11.43
C ASP A 20 3.83 7.56 -12.00
N ILE A 21 4.80 7.89 -11.15
CA ILE A 21 6.20 8.09 -11.51
C ILE A 21 7.03 6.98 -10.85
N VAL A 22 7.48 6.02 -11.64
CA VAL A 22 8.14 4.80 -11.18
C VAL A 22 9.59 4.77 -11.62
N GLY A 23 10.41 3.89 -11.04
CA GLY A 23 11.77 3.70 -11.51
C GLY A 23 11.81 3.30 -12.99
N LYS A 24 12.72 3.88 -13.77
CA LYS A 24 12.79 3.72 -15.24
C LYS A 24 12.82 2.28 -15.70
N HIS A 25 13.48 1.39 -14.95
CA HIS A 25 13.59 -0.02 -15.30
C HIS A 25 12.36 -0.86 -14.94
N TYR A 26 11.35 -0.30 -14.29
CA TYR A 26 10.16 -1.06 -13.92
C TYR A 26 9.45 -1.67 -15.14
N THR A 27 9.46 -0.97 -16.27
CA THR A 27 8.84 -1.44 -17.52
C THR A 27 9.61 -2.57 -18.21
N ASP A 28 10.82 -2.89 -17.75
CA ASP A 28 11.67 -3.93 -18.33
C ASP A 28 11.38 -5.32 -17.72
N TYR A 29 10.54 -5.41 -16.67
CA TYR A 29 10.22 -6.67 -15.98
C TYR A 29 8.98 -7.37 -16.57
N ASP A 30 9.08 -8.69 -16.79
CA ASP A 30 7.97 -9.49 -17.33
C ASP A 30 6.84 -9.79 -16.34
N PHE A 31 7.16 -9.85 -15.04
CA PHE A 31 6.23 -10.14 -13.95
C PHE A 31 6.72 -9.51 -12.65
N THR A 32 5.81 -9.28 -11.70
CA THR A 32 6.10 -8.70 -10.38
C THR A 32 5.67 -9.64 -9.26
N VAL A 33 6.52 -9.85 -8.26
CA VAL A 33 6.14 -10.52 -7.00
C VAL A 33 6.27 -9.51 -5.88
N VAL A 34 5.16 -9.24 -5.21
CA VAL A 34 5.06 -8.27 -4.11
C VAL A 34 5.10 -9.04 -2.81
N LEU A 35 6.21 -8.90 -2.10
CA LEU A 35 6.36 -9.39 -0.73
C LEU A 35 6.29 -8.21 0.22
N SER A 36 5.19 -8.09 0.95
CA SER A 36 4.94 -7.02 1.91
C SER A 36 4.87 -7.54 3.33
N HIS A 37 5.39 -6.76 4.26
CA HIS A 37 5.11 -6.95 5.67
C HIS A 37 3.82 -6.20 6.01
N PHE A 38 2.76 -6.93 6.31
CA PHE A 38 1.51 -6.34 6.76
C PHE A 38 1.61 -5.95 8.22
N LYS A 39 1.45 -4.66 8.54
CA LYS A 39 1.48 -4.11 9.91
C LYS A 39 1.04 -2.65 9.94
N GLY A 40 1.14 -1.96 11.07
CA GLY A 40 0.72 -0.56 11.17
C GLY A 40 1.62 0.40 10.37
N HIS A 41 1.08 1.57 10.03
CA HIS A 41 1.83 2.62 9.32
C HIS A 41 1.42 4.02 9.79
N GLN A 42 2.40 4.93 9.90
CA GLN A 42 2.21 6.27 10.47
C GLN A 42 1.25 7.15 9.67
N MET A 43 1.37 7.17 8.34
CA MET A 43 0.45 7.91 7.45
C MET A 43 -0.65 7.04 6.86
N GLY A 44 -0.33 5.86 6.30
CA GLY A 44 -1.33 4.98 5.66
C GLY A 44 -2.25 4.18 6.59
N GLY A 45 -2.08 4.27 7.92
CA GLY A 45 -2.79 3.43 8.90
C GLY A 45 -2.24 2.00 8.98
N PHE A 46 -2.09 1.32 7.83
CA PHE A 46 -1.35 0.07 7.70
C PHE A 46 -0.41 0.07 6.49
N GLY A 47 0.61 -0.77 6.54
CA GLY A 47 1.39 -1.21 5.39
C GLY A 47 0.87 -2.58 4.95
N GLY A 48 0.82 -2.78 3.65
CA GLY A 48 0.31 -3.99 3.00
C GLY A 48 0.70 -3.97 1.53
N ALA A 49 0.03 -4.78 0.70
CA ALA A 49 0.29 -4.88 -0.71
C ALA A 49 0.10 -3.55 -1.45
N LEU A 50 -1.00 -2.83 -1.21
CA LEU A 50 -1.30 -1.56 -1.88
C LEU A 50 -0.25 -0.48 -1.57
N LYS A 51 0.10 -0.31 -0.29
CA LYS A 51 1.17 0.62 0.09
C LYS A 51 2.52 0.21 -0.49
N ASN A 52 2.80 -1.10 -0.56
CA ASN A 52 4.06 -1.61 -1.07
C ASN A 52 4.22 -1.30 -2.56
N ILE A 53 3.22 -1.58 -3.38
CA ILE A 53 3.32 -1.29 -4.82
C ILE A 53 3.27 0.20 -5.13
N SER A 54 2.47 1.00 -4.42
CA SER A 54 2.43 2.45 -4.65
C SER A 54 3.74 3.13 -4.25
N ILE A 55 4.18 2.98 -3.00
CA ILE A 55 5.33 3.72 -2.47
C ILE A 55 6.66 3.00 -2.76
N GLY A 56 6.66 1.67 -2.83
CA GLY A 56 7.88 0.86 -2.99
C GLY A 56 8.41 0.86 -4.42
N ILE A 57 7.53 0.92 -5.43
CA ILE A 57 7.90 0.94 -6.86
C ILE A 57 8.11 2.38 -7.36
N ALA A 58 7.46 3.36 -6.74
CA ALA A 58 7.62 4.77 -7.05
C ALA A 58 9.08 5.23 -6.92
N SER A 59 9.52 6.08 -7.86
CA SER A 59 10.81 6.76 -7.77
C SER A 59 10.80 7.77 -6.60
N SER A 60 11.94 8.40 -6.32
CA SER A 60 11.99 9.50 -5.35
C SER A 60 11.01 10.63 -5.69
N ASN A 61 10.85 10.96 -6.98
CA ASN A 61 9.90 11.96 -7.45
C ASN A 61 8.45 11.45 -7.37
N GLY A 62 8.22 10.17 -7.68
CA GLY A 62 6.92 9.54 -7.53
C GLY A 62 6.41 9.52 -6.09
N LYS A 63 7.30 9.25 -5.13
CA LYS A 63 6.97 9.35 -3.70
C LYS A 63 6.49 10.76 -3.35
N ALA A 64 7.18 11.80 -3.82
CA ALA A 64 6.74 13.19 -3.61
C ALA A 64 5.37 13.46 -4.26
N TYR A 65 5.17 12.95 -5.48
CA TYR A 65 3.93 13.12 -6.23
C TYR A 65 2.74 12.46 -5.53
N ILE A 66 2.91 11.23 -5.03
CA ILE A 66 1.87 10.49 -4.30
C ILE A 66 1.57 11.16 -2.95
N HIS A 67 2.59 11.49 -2.15
CA HIS A 67 2.40 12.09 -0.82
C HIS A 67 1.77 13.48 -0.88
N SER A 68 1.89 14.16 -2.02
CA SER A 68 1.31 15.47 -2.25
C SER A 68 -0.01 15.45 -3.01
N ALA A 69 -0.57 14.25 -3.28
CA ALA A 69 -1.76 14.04 -4.11
C ALA A 69 -1.67 14.80 -5.44
N GLY A 70 -0.50 14.71 -6.08
CA GLY A 70 -0.25 15.27 -7.42
C GLY A 70 0.22 16.72 -7.46
N LYS A 71 0.49 17.37 -6.33
CA LYS A 71 0.90 18.80 -6.29
C LYS A 71 2.36 19.02 -6.68
N THR A 72 3.28 18.17 -6.23
CA THR A 72 4.72 18.30 -6.54
C THR A 72 5.37 16.95 -6.73
N ALA A 73 6.21 16.82 -7.74
CA ALA A 73 7.10 15.67 -7.92
C ALA A 73 8.51 15.94 -7.38
N ASN A 74 8.74 17.10 -6.75
CA ASN A 74 10.04 17.43 -6.17
C ASN A 74 10.16 16.86 -4.75
N ALA A 75 11.05 15.88 -4.57
CA ALA A 75 11.31 15.27 -3.27
C ALA A 75 11.76 16.28 -2.19
N ALA A 76 12.38 17.39 -2.56
CA ALA A 76 12.78 18.43 -1.61
C ALA A 76 11.58 19.24 -1.06
N GLU A 77 10.45 19.26 -1.76
CA GLU A 77 9.27 20.07 -1.43
C GLU A 77 8.14 19.26 -0.76
N ILE A 78 8.31 17.94 -0.64
CA ILE A 78 7.28 17.01 -0.16
C ILE A 78 6.68 17.46 1.18
N TRP A 79 7.51 17.86 2.15
CA TRP A 79 7.09 18.21 3.51
C TRP A 79 6.22 19.47 3.58
N SER A 80 6.35 20.36 2.59
CA SER A 80 5.53 21.57 2.49
C SER A 80 4.25 21.35 1.67
N ASN A 81 4.10 20.17 1.07
CA ASN A 81 3.02 19.86 0.14
C ASN A 81 2.28 18.56 0.48
N ILE A 82 2.46 18.01 1.68
CA ILE A 82 1.75 16.81 2.13
C ILE A 82 0.24 17.01 1.93
N ALA A 83 -0.39 16.02 1.31
CA ALA A 83 -1.82 16.03 1.07
C ALA A 83 -2.61 15.85 2.37
N GLU A 84 -3.90 16.21 2.33
CA GLU A 84 -4.83 15.81 3.37
C GLU A 84 -4.91 14.29 3.47
N GLN A 85 -5.28 13.79 4.65
CA GLN A 85 -5.17 12.36 4.99
C GLN A 85 -5.85 11.45 3.95
N ASP A 86 -7.11 11.72 3.59
CA ASP A 86 -7.85 10.89 2.65
C ASP A 86 -7.33 11.06 1.21
N ASP A 87 -6.98 12.29 0.81
CA ASP A 87 -6.39 12.55 -0.51
C ASP A 87 -5.08 11.77 -0.72
N PHE A 88 -4.26 11.63 0.34
CA PHE A 88 -3.07 10.80 0.32
C PHE A 88 -3.39 9.30 0.14
N LEU A 89 -4.39 8.79 0.87
CA LEU A 89 -4.81 7.39 0.74
C LEU A 89 -5.38 7.09 -0.66
N GLU A 90 -6.20 8.00 -1.19
CA GLU A 90 -6.75 7.90 -2.55
C GLU A 90 -5.61 7.96 -3.60
N ALA A 91 -4.65 8.87 -3.45
CA ALA A 91 -3.49 8.96 -4.34
C ALA A 91 -2.63 7.67 -4.30
N MET A 92 -2.45 7.03 -3.14
CA MET A 92 -1.78 5.72 -3.06
C MET A 92 -2.55 4.62 -3.79
N ALA A 93 -3.88 4.58 -3.67
CA ALA A 93 -4.70 3.63 -4.43
C ALA A 93 -4.59 3.89 -5.94
N GLU A 94 -4.58 5.15 -6.36
CA GLU A 94 -4.42 5.54 -7.76
C GLU A 94 -3.04 5.18 -8.33
N ALA A 95 -1.96 5.40 -7.59
CA ALA A 95 -0.63 4.94 -7.98
C ALA A 95 -0.56 3.41 -8.09
N SER A 96 -1.16 2.71 -7.12
CA SER A 96 -1.30 1.25 -7.17
C SER A 96 -1.99 0.78 -8.45
N LYS A 97 -2.98 1.54 -8.94
CA LYS A 97 -3.68 1.24 -10.19
C LYS A 97 -2.75 1.22 -11.39
N ALA A 98 -1.87 2.22 -11.50
CA ALA A 98 -0.91 2.31 -12.61
C ALA A 98 -0.01 1.07 -12.67
N ILE A 99 0.44 0.59 -11.50
CA ILE A 99 1.24 -0.63 -11.38
C ILE A 99 0.44 -1.86 -11.84
N ILE A 100 -0.78 -2.02 -11.32
CA ILE A 100 -1.64 -3.18 -11.60
C ILE A 100 -2.01 -3.25 -13.08
N ASP A 101 -2.43 -2.12 -13.65
CA ASP A 101 -2.79 -2.01 -15.06
C ASP A 101 -1.57 -2.32 -15.96
N HIS A 102 -0.38 -1.83 -15.60
CA HIS A 102 0.86 -2.15 -16.30
C HIS A 102 1.23 -3.63 -16.23
N ALA A 103 1.16 -4.22 -15.03
CA ALA A 103 1.48 -5.63 -14.82
C ALA A 103 0.51 -6.57 -15.56
N ASN A 104 -0.70 -6.10 -15.89
CA ASN A 104 -1.68 -6.79 -16.74
C ASN A 104 -1.90 -8.26 -16.32
N GLY A 105 -2.16 -8.46 -15.03
CA GLY A 105 -2.39 -9.79 -14.43
C GLY A 105 -1.13 -10.60 -14.13
N LYS A 106 0.07 -10.09 -14.43
CA LYS A 106 1.36 -10.75 -14.13
C LYS A 106 1.96 -10.26 -12.81
N ILE A 107 1.13 -10.22 -11.77
CA ILE A 107 1.52 -9.76 -10.44
C ILE A 107 0.93 -10.67 -9.36
N LEU A 108 1.75 -11.06 -8.40
CA LEU A 108 1.39 -11.88 -7.24
C LEU A 108 1.66 -11.10 -5.96
N TYR A 109 0.74 -11.15 -4.99
CA TYR A 109 0.87 -10.46 -3.72
C TYR A 109 0.94 -11.45 -2.56
N ILE A 110 1.90 -11.22 -1.67
CA ILE A 110 2.11 -11.99 -0.45
C ILE A 110 2.28 -11.00 0.71
N ASN A 111 1.38 -11.06 1.68
CA ASN A 111 1.49 -10.35 2.94
C ASN A 111 2.01 -11.30 4.01
N VAL A 112 3.15 -10.96 4.61
CA VAL A 112 3.67 -11.58 5.83
C VAL A 112 3.18 -10.72 6.99
N ALA A 113 2.27 -11.25 7.80
CA ALA A 113 1.67 -10.57 8.94
C ALA A 113 2.23 -11.16 10.24
N ASN A 114 3.52 -10.95 10.50
CA ASN A 114 4.21 -11.37 11.71
C ASN A 114 4.81 -10.15 12.45
N ASN A 115 5.22 -10.29 13.70
CA ASN A 115 5.87 -9.21 14.46
C ASN A 115 5.13 -7.85 14.35
N LEU A 116 3.83 -7.87 14.65
CA LEU A 116 2.90 -6.79 14.33
C LEU A 116 3.05 -5.59 15.28
N SER A 117 3.83 -4.61 14.83
CA SER A 117 3.93 -3.27 15.41
C SER A 117 2.94 -2.29 14.78
N VAL A 118 2.63 -1.20 15.49
CA VAL A 118 1.89 -0.06 14.94
C VAL A 118 2.72 0.75 13.93
N ASP A 119 4.05 0.58 13.89
CA ASP A 119 4.95 1.29 13.00
C ASP A 119 5.53 0.40 11.88
N CYS A 120 5.55 0.98 10.68
CA CYS A 120 6.06 0.33 9.47
C CYS A 120 7.59 0.18 9.51
N ASP A 121 8.15 -0.77 8.75
CA ASP A 121 9.60 -0.99 8.67
C ASP A 121 10.36 0.19 8.05
N CYS A 122 9.65 1.11 7.38
CA CYS A 122 10.25 2.35 6.90
C CYS A 122 10.54 3.36 8.01
N ASN A 123 10.04 3.15 9.23
CA ASN A 123 10.40 3.96 10.39
C ASN A 123 11.75 3.48 10.93
N GLY A 124 12.74 4.39 11.04
CA GLY A 124 14.07 4.09 11.58
C GLY A 124 14.11 3.81 13.08
N ASN A 125 13.02 4.07 13.81
CA ASN A 125 12.87 3.76 15.23
C ASN A 125 11.41 3.34 15.52
N PRO A 126 11.00 2.11 15.15
CA PRO A 126 9.63 1.65 15.28
C PRO A 126 9.29 1.27 16.72
N GLU A 127 8.03 1.48 17.12
CA GLU A 127 7.49 0.89 18.35
C GLU A 127 7.61 -0.64 18.35
N PRO A 128 7.78 -1.31 19.51
CA PRO A 128 7.83 -2.76 19.59
C PRO A 128 6.50 -3.39 19.16
N ALA A 129 6.56 -4.62 18.64
CA ALA A 129 5.35 -5.39 18.32
C ALA A 129 4.55 -5.69 19.60
N GLN A 130 3.25 -5.46 19.52
CA GLN A 130 2.32 -5.68 20.65
C GLN A 130 1.25 -6.72 20.32
N MET A 131 1.17 -7.16 19.08
CA MET A 131 0.21 -8.16 18.60
C MET A 131 0.95 -9.37 18.01
N GLY A 132 0.45 -10.57 18.28
CA GLY A 132 0.97 -11.82 17.75
C GLY A 132 0.73 -12.01 16.25
N ASP A 133 1.45 -12.96 15.67
CA ASP A 133 1.45 -13.23 14.23
C ASP A 133 0.09 -13.73 13.73
N LEU A 134 -0.30 -13.29 12.53
CA LEU A 134 -1.48 -13.75 11.78
C LEU A 134 -1.11 -14.75 10.68
N GLY A 135 0.17 -14.86 10.33
CA GLY A 135 0.69 -15.79 9.34
C GLY A 135 1.04 -15.15 8.00
N ILE A 136 1.01 -15.95 6.94
CA ILE A 136 1.32 -15.53 5.57
C ILE A 136 0.05 -15.69 4.74
N LEU A 137 -0.35 -14.60 4.07
CA LEU A 137 -1.49 -14.57 3.16
C LEU A 137 -0.99 -14.29 1.75
N ALA A 138 -1.66 -14.84 0.75
CA ALA A 138 -1.34 -14.59 -0.65
C ALA A 138 -2.62 -14.45 -1.48
N SER A 139 -2.55 -13.61 -2.52
CA SER A 139 -3.66 -13.36 -3.44
C SER A 139 -3.14 -12.82 -4.78
N LEU A 140 -3.97 -12.93 -5.82
CA LEU A 140 -3.81 -12.17 -7.07
C LEU A 140 -4.59 -10.85 -7.06
N ASP A 141 -5.43 -10.64 -6.04
CA ASP A 141 -6.17 -9.41 -5.78
C ASP A 141 -5.58 -8.74 -4.52
N PRO A 142 -4.93 -7.56 -4.65
CA PRO A 142 -4.30 -6.89 -3.52
C PRO A 142 -5.31 -6.24 -2.57
N VAL A 143 -6.50 -5.87 -3.05
CA VAL A 143 -7.56 -5.28 -2.20
C VAL A 143 -8.13 -6.37 -1.30
N ALA A 144 -8.41 -7.56 -1.86
CA ALA A 144 -8.86 -8.72 -1.11
C ALA A 144 -7.81 -9.16 -0.07
N LEU A 145 -6.53 -9.11 -0.44
CA LEU A 145 -5.42 -9.49 0.44
C LEU A 145 -5.28 -8.57 1.64
N ASP A 146 -5.18 -7.25 1.39
CA ASP A 146 -5.05 -6.27 2.47
C ASP A 146 -6.31 -6.26 3.34
N ARG A 147 -7.51 -6.40 2.73
CA ARG A 147 -8.75 -6.54 3.48
C ARG A 147 -8.74 -7.76 4.40
N ALA A 148 -8.33 -8.92 3.90
CA ALA A 148 -8.25 -10.14 4.71
C ALA A 148 -7.30 -9.99 5.90
N CYS A 149 -6.15 -9.32 5.71
CA CYS A 149 -5.22 -9.04 6.80
C CYS A 149 -5.84 -8.12 7.85
N VAL A 150 -6.50 -7.03 7.44
CA VAL A 150 -7.19 -6.12 8.36
C VAL A 150 -8.31 -6.84 9.13
N ASP A 151 -9.11 -7.66 8.46
CA ASP A 151 -10.18 -8.43 9.11
C ASP A 151 -9.63 -9.46 10.11
N MET A 152 -8.48 -10.07 9.83
CA MET A 152 -7.80 -10.96 10.77
C MET A 152 -7.26 -10.22 11.99
N VAL A 153 -6.83 -8.95 11.86
CA VAL A 153 -6.52 -8.09 13.01
C VAL A 153 -7.76 -7.88 13.86
N ASP A 154 -8.86 -7.47 13.25
CA ASP A 154 -10.12 -7.18 13.95
C ASP A 154 -10.65 -8.42 14.70
N ALA A 155 -10.58 -9.59 14.05
CA ALA A 155 -11.05 -10.87 14.57
C ALA A 155 -10.09 -11.52 15.58
N SER A 156 -8.84 -11.06 15.70
CA SER A 156 -7.84 -11.69 16.56
C SER A 156 -8.30 -11.74 18.03
N PRO A 157 -8.06 -12.82 18.78
CA PRO A 157 -8.31 -12.86 20.22
C PRO A 157 -7.23 -12.12 21.03
N ASP A 158 -6.11 -11.76 20.41
CA ASP A 158 -5.01 -11.04 21.07
C ASP A 158 -5.44 -9.61 21.43
N HIS A 159 -5.30 -9.23 22.70
CA HIS A 159 -5.62 -7.89 23.16
C HIS A 159 -4.73 -6.82 22.51
N GLY A 160 -3.50 -7.16 22.14
CA GLY A 160 -2.56 -6.28 21.45
C GLY A 160 -3.10 -5.65 20.17
N LYS A 161 -4.12 -6.27 19.54
CA LYS A 161 -4.79 -5.76 18.35
C LYS A 161 -5.33 -4.34 18.52
N VAL A 162 -5.69 -3.93 19.74
CA VAL A 162 -6.28 -2.60 20.00
C VAL A 162 -5.37 -1.47 19.54
N HIS A 163 -4.04 -1.64 19.65
CA HIS A 163 -3.07 -0.64 19.21
C HIS A 163 -2.99 -0.54 17.69
N LEU A 164 -3.08 -1.69 17.00
CA LEU A 164 -3.06 -1.73 15.54
C LEU A 164 -4.37 -1.21 14.94
N ILE A 165 -5.52 -1.57 15.54
CA ILE A 165 -6.84 -1.03 15.18
C ILE A 165 -6.84 0.49 15.35
N GLU A 166 -6.40 1.00 16.51
CA GLU A 166 -6.32 2.45 16.75
C GLU A 166 -5.43 3.15 15.71
N ARG A 167 -4.30 2.54 15.33
CA ARG A 167 -3.43 3.11 14.28
C ARG A 167 -4.13 3.14 12.92
N ILE A 168 -4.82 2.07 12.56
CA ILE A 168 -5.56 1.98 11.29
C ILE A 168 -6.67 3.02 11.29
N ASP A 169 -7.48 3.08 12.33
CA ASP A 169 -8.68 3.91 12.39
C ASP A 169 -8.34 5.40 12.52
N SER A 170 -7.38 5.78 13.38
CA SER A 170 -6.94 7.18 13.55
C SER A 170 -6.28 7.79 12.32
N ARG A 171 -5.88 6.95 11.35
CA ARG A 171 -5.33 7.36 10.05
C ARG A 171 -6.27 7.04 8.89
N HIS A 172 -7.51 6.66 9.18
CA HIS A 172 -8.51 6.30 8.17
C HIS A 172 -8.01 5.20 7.20
N GLY A 173 -7.11 4.32 7.63
CA GLY A 173 -6.36 3.42 6.74
C GLY A 173 -7.26 2.53 5.87
N ARG A 174 -8.46 2.18 6.35
CA ARG A 174 -9.45 1.40 5.59
C ARG A 174 -9.95 2.12 4.33
N HIS A 175 -9.85 3.45 4.28
CA HIS A 175 -10.29 4.26 3.14
C HIS A 175 -9.54 3.94 1.84
N ILE A 176 -8.26 3.51 1.92
CA ILE A 176 -7.53 3.05 0.74
C ILE A 176 -8.23 1.86 0.05
N LEU A 177 -8.82 0.94 0.83
CA LEU A 177 -9.52 -0.24 0.32
C LEU A 177 -10.82 0.15 -0.38
N GLU A 178 -11.57 1.08 0.21
CA GLU A 178 -12.81 1.62 -0.35
C GLU A 178 -12.55 2.32 -1.68
N HIS A 179 -11.54 3.20 -1.72
CA HIS A 179 -11.18 3.89 -2.94
C HIS A 179 -10.65 2.91 -4.00
N ALA A 180 -9.74 2.01 -3.62
CA ALA A 180 -9.17 1.01 -4.54
C ALA A 180 -10.26 0.13 -5.19
N GLU A 181 -11.25 -0.35 -4.43
CA GLU A 181 -12.39 -1.09 -4.99
C GLU A 181 -13.23 -0.19 -5.92
N LYS A 182 -13.49 1.06 -5.53
CA LYS A 182 -14.25 2.03 -6.34
C LYS A 182 -13.61 2.33 -7.70
N ILE A 183 -12.28 2.41 -7.77
CA ILE A 183 -11.53 2.63 -9.03
C ILE A 183 -11.11 1.32 -9.72
N GLY A 184 -11.59 0.17 -9.23
CA GLY A 184 -11.54 -1.12 -9.92
C GLY A 184 -10.21 -1.87 -9.82
N LEU A 185 -9.45 -1.71 -8.71
CA LEU A 185 -8.19 -2.44 -8.50
C LEU A 185 -8.38 -3.89 -8.06
N GLY A 186 -9.56 -4.20 -7.51
CA GLY A 186 -9.85 -5.48 -6.89
C GLY A 186 -11.16 -5.40 -6.12
N SER A 187 -11.42 -6.40 -5.28
CA SER A 187 -12.60 -6.43 -4.42
C SER A 187 -12.23 -6.62 -2.96
N GLN A 188 -12.98 -5.97 -2.08
CA GLN A 188 -12.93 -6.25 -0.64
C GLN A 188 -13.61 -7.58 -0.28
N LYS A 189 -14.30 -8.23 -1.22
CA LYS A 189 -14.87 -9.56 -1.00
C LYS A 189 -13.82 -10.63 -1.25
N TYR A 190 -13.64 -11.52 -0.28
CA TYR A 190 -12.68 -12.60 -0.37
C TYR A 190 -13.23 -13.89 0.24
N LYS A 191 -12.57 -15.00 -0.07
CA LYS A 191 -12.76 -16.29 0.60
C LYS A 191 -11.38 -16.76 1.08
N LEU A 192 -11.25 -17.00 2.38
CA LEU A 192 -10.05 -17.64 2.92
C LEU A 192 -10.03 -19.12 2.56
N VAL A 193 -8.90 -19.56 2.01
CA VAL A 193 -8.60 -20.96 1.73
C VAL A 193 -7.30 -21.28 2.42
N THR A 194 -7.35 -22.13 3.45
CA THR A 194 -6.16 -22.64 4.11
C THR A 194 -5.53 -23.74 3.26
N ILE A 195 -4.22 -23.68 3.09
CA ILE A 195 -3.43 -24.71 2.42
C ILE A 195 -2.69 -25.49 3.51
N GLU A 196 -2.85 -26.81 3.51
CA GLU A 196 -2.16 -27.75 4.39
C GLU A 196 -0.99 -28.43 3.68
#